data_AF-A0A124JUG1-F1
#
_entry.id   AF-A0A124JUG1-F1
#
_cell.length_a   1.000
_cell.length_b   1.000
_cell.length_c   1.000
_cell.angle_alpha   90.00
_cell.angle_beta   90.00
_cell.angle_gamma   90.00
#
_symmetry.space_group_name_H-M   'P 1'
#
loop_
_entity.id
_entity.type
_entity.pdbx_description
1 polymer ?
#
loop_
_entity_poly.entity_id
_entity_poly.type
_entity_poly.pdbx_seq_one_letter_code
_entity_poly.pdbx_strand_id
1 'polypeptide(L)'
;MTTSELMKAMADAGAPFDAILIAVRAIEERDAAIEATRAAARERKRRQRANTRDMDGTVTGQSRDMDGTVTATPALSRPPNENNSNPPTHTHPETSPCASALARKAPAGGEFPKPDWADGSVWADFLKNRRAKRLPNTATAYRGFLADIAKLATGEWPPGRLLEHAVMKGWGAIYAPDELKGTANGKDIRTGGGTAAKPALVDIGRQVAAELEARGTGTFGRH
;
A
#
# COMPACT_ATOMS: atom_id res chain seq x y z
N MET A 1 20.73 -14.27 16.04
CA MET A 1 22.13 -13.84 16.20
C MET A 1 22.13 -12.77 17.26
N THR A 2 22.83 -12.99 18.36
CA THR A 2 22.99 -11.98 19.42
C THR A 2 24.00 -10.92 18.96
N THR A 3 23.96 -9.73 19.58
CA THR A 3 24.95 -8.68 19.29
C THR A 3 26.38 -9.15 19.57
N SER A 4 26.59 -9.96 20.61
CA SER A 4 27.89 -10.56 20.94
C SER A 4 28.38 -11.56 19.90
N GLU A 5 27.50 -12.40 19.34
CA GLU A 5 27.85 -13.30 18.24
C GLU A 5 28.26 -12.53 16.98
N LEU A 6 27.57 -11.42 16.68
CA LEU A 6 27.90 -10.57 15.54
C LEU A 6 29.26 -9.88 15.71
N MET A 7 29.51 -9.28 16.87
CA MET A 7 30.80 -8.64 17.15
C MET A 7 31.96 -9.63 17.02
N LYS A 8 31.79 -10.86 17.53
CA LYS A 8 32.78 -11.93 17.40
C LYS A 8 33.01 -12.32 15.93
N ALA A 9 31.93 -12.52 15.16
CA ALA A 9 32.04 -12.87 13.75
C ALA A 9 32.73 -11.78 12.91
N MET A 10 32.49 -10.50 13.19
CA MET A 10 33.16 -9.39 12.50
C MET A 10 34.64 -9.29 12.91
N ALA A 11 34.97 -9.55 14.17
CA ALA A 11 36.35 -9.60 14.64
C ALA A 11 37.13 -10.77 14.02
N ASP A 12 36.53 -11.97 13.97
CA ASP A 12 37.11 -13.17 13.35
C ASP A 12 37.34 -12.97 11.83
N ALA A 13 36.49 -12.16 11.19
CA ALA A 13 36.64 -11.76 9.78
C ALA A 13 37.70 -10.65 9.55
N GLY A 14 38.36 -10.16 10.61
CA GLY A 14 39.39 -9.12 10.53
C GLY A 14 38.85 -7.71 10.33
N ALA A 15 37.58 -7.44 10.66
CA ALA A 15 37.03 -6.09 10.60
C ALA A 15 37.70 -5.20 11.67
N PRO A 16 38.06 -3.93 11.34
CA PRO A 16 38.60 -3.00 12.33
C PRO A 16 37.54 -2.69 13.40
N PHE A 17 37.98 -2.54 14.65
CA PHE A 17 37.09 -2.37 15.80
C PHE A 17 36.09 -1.21 15.63
N ASP A 18 36.55 -0.09 15.06
CA ASP A 18 35.69 1.08 14.78
C ASP A 18 34.53 0.74 13.83
N ALA A 19 34.77 -0.12 12.82
CA ALA A 19 33.72 -0.55 11.90
C ALA A 19 32.69 -1.47 12.60
N ILE A 20 33.14 -2.30 13.55
CA ILE A 20 32.25 -3.14 14.36
C ILE A 20 31.34 -2.28 15.22
N LEU A 21 31.88 -1.25 15.89
CA LEU A 21 31.08 -0.32 16.70
C LEU A 21 30.04 0.43 15.88
N ILE A 22 30.41 0.92 14.70
CA ILE A 22 29.49 1.61 13.79
C ILE A 22 28.37 0.66 13.34
N ALA A 23 28.70 -0.58 13.01
CA ALA A 23 27.72 -1.57 12.57
C ALA A 23 26.73 -1.95 13.68
N VAL A 24 27.21 -2.17 14.91
CA VAL A 24 26.35 -2.50 16.07
C VAL A 24 25.40 -1.34 16.36
N ARG A 25 25.92 -0.11 16.40
CA ARG A 25 25.09 1.09 16.61
C ARG A 25 24.00 1.23 15.54
N ALA A 26 24.35 1.02 14.27
CA ALA A 26 23.38 1.10 13.18
C ALA A 26 22.27 0.04 13.27
N ILE A 27 22.59 -1.16 13.76
CA ILE A 27 21.60 -2.22 13.98
C ILE A 27 20.69 -1.87 15.16
N GLU A 28 21.25 -1.40 16.27
CA GLU A 28 20.48 -0.99 17.45
C GLU A 28 19.53 0.18 17.12
N GLU A 29 19.99 1.18 16.36
CA GLU A 29 19.16 2.30 15.90
C GLU A 29 18.02 1.81 14.99
N ARG A 30 18.28 0.86 14.11
CA ARG A 30 17.26 0.25 13.24
C ARG A 30 16.23 -0.53 14.07
N ASP A 31 16.66 -1.35 15.01
CA ASP A 31 15.77 -2.17 15.84
C ASP A 31 14.94 -1.28 16.76
N ALA A 32 15.53 -0.23 17.34
CA ALA A 32 14.80 0.79 18.09
C ALA A 32 13.72 1.48 17.25
N ALA A 33 14.00 1.81 15.99
CA ALA A 33 12.99 2.37 15.08
C ALA A 33 11.84 1.37 14.80
N ILE A 34 12.16 0.08 14.63
CA ILE A 34 11.14 -0.98 14.45
C ILE A 34 10.29 -1.12 15.72
N GLU A 35 10.89 -1.08 16.92
CA GLU A 35 10.14 -1.13 18.16
C GLU A 35 9.26 0.10 18.37
N ALA A 36 9.76 1.30 18.05
CA ALA A 36 8.99 2.54 18.11
C ALA A 36 7.75 2.50 17.21
N THR A 37 7.89 2.01 15.98
CA THR A 37 6.74 1.86 15.06
C THR A 37 5.72 0.84 15.58
N ARG A 38 6.18 -0.29 16.14
CA ARG A 38 5.31 -1.29 16.78
C ARG A 38 4.63 -0.74 18.03
N ALA A 39 5.32 0.06 18.84
CA ALA A 39 4.76 0.72 20.01
C ALA A 39 3.67 1.73 19.60
N ALA A 40 3.92 2.57 18.59
CA ALA A 40 2.94 3.51 18.06
C ALA A 40 1.69 2.80 17.51
N ALA A 41 1.86 1.65 16.84
CA ALA A 41 0.74 0.85 16.35
C ALA A 41 -0.10 0.26 17.50
N ARG A 42 0.55 -0.25 18.56
CA ARG A 42 -0.12 -0.72 19.79
C ARG A 42 -0.90 0.41 20.45
N GLU A 43 -0.32 1.60 20.53
CA GLU A 43 -0.96 2.77 21.12
C GLU A 43 -2.16 3.25 20.30
N ARG A 44 -2.07 3.32 18.97
CA ARG A 44 -3.22 3.62 18.10
C ARG A 44 -4.37 2.65 18.32
N LYS A 45 -4.08 1.34 18.42
CA LYS A 45 -5.09 0.31 18.68
C LYS A 45 -5.70 0.45 20.08
N ARG A 46 -4.90 0.82 21.08
CA ARG A 46 -5.38 1.11 22.44
C ARG A 46 -6.36 2.28 22.44
N ARG A 47 -6.01 3.38 21.76
CA ARG A 47 -6.88 4.56 21.62
C ARG A 47 -8.18 4.25 20.88
N GLN A 48 -8.12 3.46 19.80
CA GLN A 48 -9.32 3.02 19.10
C GLN A 48 -10.29 2.28 20.02
N ARG A 49 -9.79 1.35 20.84
CA ARG A 49 -10.61 0.59 21.79
C ARG A 49 -11.19 1.45 22.92
N ALA A 50 -10.46 2.47 23.36
CA ALA A 50 -10.97 3.42 24.34
C ALA A 50 -12.12 4.24 23.72
N ASN A 51 -11.91 4.81 22.53
CA ASN A 51 -12.91 5.64 21.86
C ASN A 51 -14.19 4.87 21.48
N THR A 52 -14.09 3.60 21.07
CA THR A 52 -15.28 2.78 20.77
C THR A 52 -16.12 2.49 22.02
N ARG A 53 -15.50 2.35 23.20
CA ARG A 53 -16.26 2.14 24.45
C ARG A 53 -17.10 3.35 24.83
N ASP A 54 -16.60 4.55 24.57
CA ASP A 54 -17.31 5.78 24.91
C ASP A 54 -18.45 6.09 23.93
N MET A 55 -18.41 5.54 22.70
CA MET A 55 -19.47 5.74 21.69
C MET A 55 -20.63 4.73 21.78
N ASP A 56 -20.40 3.53 22.32
CA ASP A 56 -21.45 2.49 22.46
C ASP A 56 -22.27 2.61 23.77
N GLY A 57 -22.08 3.69 24.54
CA GLY A 57 -22.78 3.96 25.80
C GLY A 57 -24.26 4.33 25.69
N THR A 58 -24.88 4.22 24.52
CA THR A 58 -26.33 4.46 24.34
C THR A 58 -26.98 3.35 23.53
N VAL A 59 -26.69 2.10 23.85
CA VAL A 59 -27.65 1.03 23.58
C VAL A 59 -28.72 1.11 24.67
N THR A 60 -29.76 1.89 24.41
CA THR A 60 -31.04 1.83 25.14
C THR A 60 -31.64 0.45 24.92
N GLY A 61 -31.09 -0.55 25.63
CA GLY A 61 -31.68 -1.86 25.81
C GLY A 61 -32.89 -1.75 26.72
N GLN A 62 -33.96 -1.13 26.21
CA GLN A 62 -35.31 -1.40 26.67
C GLN A 62 -35.74 -2.77 26.11
N SER A 63 -35.08 -3.84 26.54
CA SER A 63 -35.70 -5.17 26.46
C SER A 63 -36.46 -5.36 27.76
N ARG A 64 -37.74 -4.99 27.74
CA ARG A 64 -38.72 -5.51 28.71
C ARG A 64 -38.98 -6.96 28.30
N ASP A 65 -38.06 -7.84 28.65
CA ASP A 65 -38.34 -9.26 28.59
C ASP A 65 -39.23 -9.59 29.80
N MET A 66 -40.47 -9.91 29.46
CA MET A 66 -41.51 -10.41 30.35
C MET A 66 -41.03 -11.64 31.10
N ASP A 67 -41.39 -11.70 32.38
CA ASP A 67 -41.19 -12.82 33.28
C ASP A 67 -42.02 -14.03 32.82
N GLY A 68 -41.51 -14.77 31.84
CA GLY A 68 -42.02 -16.07 31.44
C GLY A 68 -41.32 -17.18 32.21
N THR A 69 -41.96 -17.70 33.25
CA THR A 69 -41.52 -18.91 33.97
C THR A 69 -41.40 -20.09 32.99
N VAL A 70 -40.18 -20.48 32.63
CA VAL A 70 -39.92 -21.70 31.85
C VAL A 70 -39.51 -22.83 32.78
N THR A 71 -40.44 -23.76 32.96
CA THR A 71 -40.27 -25.05 33.63
C THR A 71 -39.13 -25.84 32.99
N ALA A 72 -38.22 -26.32 33.84
CA ALA A 72 -37.08 -27.14 33.47
C ALA A 72 -37.50 -28.37 32.66
N THR A 73 -36.93 -28.54 31.46
CA THR A 73 -37.06 -29.75 30.64
C THR A 73 -35.67 -30.36 30.45
N PRO A 74 -35.48 -31.69 30.64
CA PRO A 74 -34.16 -32.30 30.73
C PRO A 74 -33.44 -32.42 29.38
N ALA A 75 -32.10 -32.46 29.47
CA ALA A 75 -31.16 -32.48 28.36
C ALA A 75 -31.35 -33.67 27.41
N LEU A 76 -31.63 -33.37 26.14
CA LEU A 76 -31.50 -34.30 25.03
C LEU A 76 -30.40 -33.84 24.08
N SER A 77 -29.59 -34.83 23.69
CA SER A 77 -28.36 -34.78 22.92
C SER A 77 -28.46 -33.95 21.64
N ARG A 78 -27.41 -33.18 21.36
CA ARG A 78 -27.23 -32.45 20.10
C ARG A 78 -26.96 -33.43 18.95
N PRO A 79 -27.75 -33.45 17.87
CA PRO A 79 -27.38 -34.16 16.64
C PRO A 79 -26.29 -33.38 15.86
N PRO A 80 -25.54 -34.05 14.96
CA PRO A 80 -24.51 -33.41 14.15
C PRO A 80 -25.12 -32.40 13.19
N ASN A 81 -24.64 -31.15 13.28
CA ASN A 81 -25.02 -30.04 12.42
C ASN A 81 -24.38 -30.20 11.03
N GLU A 82 -25.10 -30.85 10.12
CA GLU A 82 -24.92 -30.74 8.67
C GLU A 82 -25.84 -29.63 8.12
N ASN A 83 -25.52 -28.36 8.38
CA ASN A 83 -26.23 -27.25 7.75
C ASN A 83 -25.46 -26.71 6.54
N ASN A 84 -25.47 -27.51 5.47
CA ASN A 84 -25.27 -27.05 4.10
C ASN A 84 -26.65 -26.86 3.46
N SER A 85 -27.33 -25.75 3.75
CA SER A 85 -28.43 -25.23 2.92
C SER A 85 -28.74 -23.81 3.37
N ASN A 86 -28.14 -22.81 2.72
CA ASN A 86 -28.69 -21.46 2.78
C ASN A 86 -29.70 -21.34 1.62
N PRO A 87 -31.01 -21.20 1.90
CA PRO A 87 -32.04 -21.07 0.87
C PRO A 87 -31.99 -19.69 0.20
N PRO A 88 -32.54 -19.54 -1.03
CA PRO A 88 -32.61 -18.25 -1.70
C PRO A 88 -33.60 -17.33 -0.98
N THR A 89 -33.11 -16.25 -0.39
CA THR A 89 -33.97 -15.25 0.26
C THR A 89 -34.77 -14.48 -0.78
N HIS A 90 -36.07 -14.64 -0.58
CA HIS A 90 -37.23 -13.97 -1.11
C HIS A 90 -37.12 -12.46 -1.42
N THR A 91 -37.74 -12.12 -2.54
CA THR A 91 -38.25 -10.83 -2.98
C THR A 91 -39.08 -10.12 -1.88
N HIS A 92 -38.81 -8.84 -1.64
CA HIS A 92 -39.74 -7.90 -0.99
C HIS A 92 -40.23 -6.86 -2.00
N PRO A 93 -41.55 -6.55 -2.06
CA PRO A 93 -42.08 -5.44 -2.81
C PRO A 93 -42.04 -4.13 -2.00
N GLU A 94 -41.98 -3.04 -2.76
CA GLU A 94 -42.06 -1.62 -2.45
C GLU A 94 -42.59 -1.16 -1.09
N THR A 95 -41.80 -0.34 -0.38
CA THR A 95 -42.33 0.83 0.35
C THR A 95 -41.26 1.91 0.56
N SER A 96 -41.51 3.06 -0.06
CA SER A 96 -41.12 4.44 0.30
C SER A 96 -39.63 4.81 0.50
N PRO A 97 -39.11 5.82 -0.24
CA PRO A 97 -37.73 6.30 -0.12
C PRO A 97 -37.64 7.36 0.99
N CYS A 98 -36.87 7.10 2.05
CA CYS A 98 -36.47 8.14 3.00
C CYS A 98 -34.97 8.42 2.87
N ALA A 99 -34.66 9.70 2.75
CA ALA A 99 -33.39 10.29 2.36
C ALA A 99 -32.15 9.72 3.11
N SER A 100 -31.28 9.07 2.35
CA SER A 100 -29.81 9.08 2.56
C SER A 100 -29.11 8.88 1.21
N ALA A 101 -29.57 9.63 0.20
CA ALA A 101 -28.98 9.69 -1.12
C ALA A 101 -27.80 10.69 -1.13
N LEU A 102 -26.67 10.27 -0.54
CA LEU A 102 -25.35 10.71 -0.99
C LEU A 102 -24.55 9.50 -1.51
N ALA A 103 -25.26 8.52 -2.08
CA ALA A 103 -24.68 7.70 -3.13
C ALA A 103 -24.46 8.65 -4.32
N ARG A 104 -23.27 9.23 -4.40
CA ARG A 104 -22.77 9.91 -5.59
C ARG A 104 -22.95 8.91 -6.73
N LYS A 105 -24.02 9.09 -7.50
CA LYS A 105 -24.18 8.54 -8.83
C LYS A 105 -22.98 9.05 -9.59
N ALA A 106 -21.89 8.28 -9.57
CA ALA A 106 -20.78 8.51 -10.47
C ALA A 106 -21.41 8.61 -11.86
N PRO A 107 -21.12 9.66 -12.63
CA PRO A 107 -21.69 9.79 -13.97
C PRO A 107 -21.46 8.46 -14.69
N ALA A 108 -22.54 7.93 -15.27
CA ALA A 108 -22.48 6.77 -16.15
C ALA A 108 -21.25 6.94 -17.04
N GLY A 109 -20.35 5.95 -16.95
CA GLY A 109 -18.94 6.08 -17.31
C GLY A 109 -18.77 6.84 -18.61
N GLY A 110 -18.14 8.01 -18.51
CA GLY A 110 -17.57 8.67 -19.69
C GLY A 110 -16.73 7.61 -20.40
N GLU A 111 -17.18 7.26 -21.59
CA GLU A 111 -16.47 6.36 -22.47
C GLU A 111 -15.11 7.00 -22.74
N PHE A 112 -14.09 6.51 -22.04
CA PHE A 112 -12.75 7.07 -22.18
C PHE A 112 -12.33 6.89 -23.63
N PRO A 113 -11.94 7.98 -24.33
CA PRO A 113 -11.66 7.92 -25.75
C PRO A 113 -10.60 6.84 -25.96
N LYS A 114 -10.92 5.89 -26.84
CA LYS A 114 -9.99 4.81 -27.19
C LYS A 114 -8.73 5.44 -27.77
N PRO A 115 -7.52 5.10 -27.28
CA PRO A 115 -6.28 5.53 -27.91
C PRO A 115 -6.20 5.04 -29.36
N ASP A 116 -5.62 5.85 -30.25
CA ASP A 116 -5.55 5.58 -31.69
C ASP A 116 -4.82 4.27 -32.01
N TRP A 117 -3.81 3.93 -31.19
CA TRP A 117 -2.99 2.72 -31.30
C TRP A 117 -3.62 1.50 -30.62
N ALA A 118 -4.72 1.65 -29.88
CA ALA A 118 -5.35 0.56 -29.15
C ALA A 118 -6.47 -0.08 -29.98
N ASP A 119 -6.47 -1.42 -30.02
CA ASP A 119 -7.59 -2.16 -30.58
C ASP A 119 -8.86 -1.98 -29.71
N GLY A 120 -10.02 -1.89 -30.36
CA GLY A 120 -11.29 -1.65 -29.67
C GLY A 120 -11.69 -2.78 -28.74
N SER A 121 -11.44 -4.03 -29.13
CA SER A 121 -11.78 -5.20 -28.33
C SER A 121 -10.88 -5.29 -27.08
N VAL A 122 -9.57 -5.11 -27.28
CA VAL A 122 -8.56 -5.12 -26.20
C VAL A 122 -8.84 -3.99 -25.20
N TRP A 123 -9.21 -2.80 -25.68
CA TRP A 123 -9.57 -1.68 -24.81
C TRP A 123 -10.80 -1.97 -23.95
N ALA A 124 -11.85 -2.56 -24.54
CA ALA A 124 -13.06 -2.92 -23.82
C ALA A 124 -12.77 -3.95 -22.70
N ASP A 125 -11.93 -4.94 -22.97
CA ASP A 125 -11.54 -5.96 -22.00
C ASP A 125 -10.65 -5.39 -20.88
N PHE A 126 -9.76 -4.46 -21.20
CA PHE A 126 -9.02 -3.72 -20.18
C PHE A 126 -9.95 -2.96 -19.21
N LEU A 127 -10.99 -2.31 -19.74
CA LEU A 127 -11.99 -1.62 -18.92
C LEU A 127 -12.81 -2.59 -18.06
N LYS A 128 -13.07 -3.82 -18.52
CA LYS A 128 -13.67 -4.88 -17.69
C LYS A 128 -12.73 -5.29 -16.56
N ASN A 129 -11.44 -5.48 -16.84
CA ASN A 129 -10.43 -5.84 -15.82
C ASN A 129 -10.32 -4.78 -14.72
N ARG A 130 -10.33 -3.49 -15.09
CA ARG A 130 -10.30 -2.39 -14.11
C ARG A 130 -11.54 -2.37 -13.22
N ARG A 131 -12.72 -2.60 -13.80
CA ARG A 131 -13.97 -2.72 -13.03
C ARG A 131 -13.94 -3.92 -12.07
N ALA A 132 -13.49 -5.08 -12.55
CA ALA A 132 -13.37 -6.29 -11.73
C ALA A 132 -12.42 -6.09 -10.53
N LYS A 133 -11.29 -5.41 -10.74
CA LYS A 133 -10.34 -5.06 -9.66
C LYS A 133 -10.75 -3.83 -8.84
N ARG A 134 -11.92 -3.25 -9.11
CA ARG A 134 -12.46 -2.06 -8.42
C ARG A 134 -11.51 -0.85 -8.47
N LEU A 135 -10.72 -0.71 -9.55
CA LEU A 135 -9.87 0.47 -9.74
C LEU A 135 -10.71 1.66 -10.22
N PRO A 136 -10.50 2.87 -9.67
CA PRO A 136 -11.22 4.06 -10.11
C PRO A 136 -10.87 4.37 -11.57
N ASN A 137 -11.89 4.59 -12.39
CA ASN A 137 -11.73 5.00 -13.78
C ASN A 137 -12.03 6.50 -13.90
N THR A 138 -11.05 7.32 -13.53
CA THR A 138 -11.14 8.78 -13.58
C THR A 138 -10.28 9.33 -14.72
N ALA A 139 -10.57 10.54 -15.20
CA ALA A 139 -9.75 11.20 -16.22
C ALA A 139 -8.28 11.37 -15.80
N THR A 140 -8.02 11.56 -14.49
CA THR A 140 -6.66 11.58 -13.94
C THR A 140 -5.97 10.23 -14.06
N ALA A 141 -6.67 9.13 -13.79
CA ALA A 141 -6.13 7.79 -13.92
C ALA A 141 -5.84 7.45 -15.39
N TYR A 142 -6.70 7.88 -16.33
CA TYR A 142 -6.46 7.72 -17.76
C TYR A 142 -5.20 8.46 -18.25
N ARG A 143 -4.99 9.72 -17.81
CA ARG A 143 -3.75 10.45 -18.12
C ARG A 143 -2.51 9.80 -17.54
N GLY A 144 -2.57 9.32 -16.29
CA GLY A 144 -1.47 8.59 -15.66
C GLY A 144 -1.15 7.30 -16.40
N PHE A 145 -2.18 6.56 -16.81
CA PHE A 145 -2.06 5.35 -17.62
C PHE A 145 -1.35 5.60 -18.96
N LEU A 146 -1.74 6.64 -19.70
CA LEU A 146 -1.05 7.01 -20.95
C LEU A 146 0.40 7.42 -20.71
N ALA A 147 0.68 8.16 -19.63
CA ALA A 147 2.03 8.53 -19.26
C ALA A 147 2.89 7.32 -18.89
N ASP A 148 2.33 6.32 -18.22
CA ASP A 148 3.05 5.10 -17.85
C ASP A 148 3.33 4.22 -19.06
N ILE A 149 2.39 4.13 -20.02
CA ILE A 149 2.65 3.48 -21.31
C ILE A 149 3.74 4.22 -22.07
N ALA A 150 3.71 5.55 -22.14
CA ALA A 150 4.73 6.31 -22.86
C ALA A 150 6.13 6.11 -22.25
N LYS A 151 6.24 5.93 -20.92
CA LYS A 151 7.52 5.63 -20.26
C LYS A 151 8.02 4.21 -20.53
N LEU A 152 7.11 3.25 -20.64
CA LEU A 152 7.42 1.83 -20.79
C LEU A 152 7.49 1.37 -22.24
N ALA A 153 6.94 2.15 -23.17
CA ALA A 153 6.96 1.88 -24.59
C ALA A 153 8.41 2.00 -25.11
N THR A 154 9.04 0.87 -25.35
CA THR A 154 10.33 0.77 -26.02
C THR A 154 10.12 0.26 -27.45
N GLY A 155 11.15 0.33 -28.30
CA GLY A 155 11.04 -0.17 -29.68
C GLY A 155 10.67 -1.66 -29.76
N GLU A 156 11.05 -2.44 -28.76
CA GLU A 156 10.71 -3.86 -28.63
C GLU A 156 9.28 -4.08 -28.10
N TRP A 157 8.76 -3.12 -27.32
CA TRP A 157 7.44 -3.18 -26.68
C TRP A 157 6.58 -1.99 -27.08
N PRO A 158 5.88 -2.05 -28.23
CA PRO A 158 4.98 -0.99 -28.64
C PRO A 158 3.77 -0.88 -27.70
N PRO A 159 3.14 0.30 -27.59
CA PRO A 159 2.07 0.56 -26.63
C PRO A 159 0.88 -0.39 -26.76
N GLY A 160 0.55 -0.82 -27.99
CA GLY A 160 -0.49 -1.84 -28.23
C GLY A 160 -0.18 -3.19 -27.60
N ARG A 161 1.05 -3.70 -27.78
CA ARG A 161 1.52 -4.98 -27.20
C ARG A 161 1.52 -4.94 -25.67
N LEU A 162 1.89 -3.82 -25.06
CA LEU A 162 1.86 -3.64 -23.62
C LEU A 162 0.43 -3.72 -23.06
N LEU A 163 -0.53 -3.12 -23.78
CA LEU A 163 -1.94 -3.19 -23.41
C LEU A 163 -2.48 -4.62 -23.54
N GLU A 164 -2.22 -5.30 -24.66
CA GLU A 164 -2.61 -6.70 -24.87
C GLU A 164 -2.08 -7.61 -23.76
N HIS A 165 -0.79 -7.45 -23.41
CA HIS A 165 -0.17 -8.23 -22.35
C HIS A 165 -0.82 -7.96 -20.98
N ALA A 166 -1.13 -6.69 -20.66
CA ALA A 166 -1.83 -6.34 -19.44
C ALA A 166 -3.25 -6.94 -19.38
N VAL A 167 -3.97 -6.96 -20.50
CA VAL A 167 -5.30 -7.60 -20.59
C VAL A 167 -5.19 -9.10 -20.39
N MET A 168 -4.26 -9.77 -21.06
CA MET A 168 -4.00 -11.20 -20.93
C MET A 168 -3.67 -11.62 -19.49
N LYS A 169 -2.91 -10.79 -18.76
CA LYS A 169 -2.59 -11.03 -17.34
C LYS A 169 -3.69 -10.60 -16.36
N GLY A 170 -4.78 -10.00 -16.84
CA GLY A 170 -5.85 -9.48 -15.98
C GLY A 170 -5.41 -8.30 -15.11
N TRP A 171 -4.45 -7.50 -15.58
CA TRP A 171 -3.94 -6.34 -14.85
C TRP A 171 -4.84 -5.12 -15.03
N GLY A 172 -5.00 -4.36 -13.94
CA GLY A 172 -5.73 -3.09 -13.96
C GLY A 172 -4.83 -1.89 -14.28
N ALA A 173 -3.51 -2.06 -14.25
CA ALA A 173 -2.50 -1.05 -14.54
C ALA A 173 -1.39 -1.67 -15.42
N ILE A 174 -0.64 -0.84 -16.14
CA ILE A 174 0.48 -1.29 -16.95
C ILE A 174 1.72 -1.37 -16.07
N TYR A 175 2.37 -2.53 -16.07
CA TYR A 175 3.65 -2.74 -15.43
C TYR A 175 4.65 -3.14 -16.51
N ALA A 176 5.91 -2.74 -16.34
CA ALA A 176 6.97 -3.21 -17.24
C ALA A 176 7.00 -4.74 -17.20
N PRO A 177 6.99 -5.42 -18.36
CA PRO A 177 7.07 -6.87 -18.40
C PRO A 177 8.37 -7.33 -17.75
N ASP A 178 8.36 -8.53 -17.15
CA ASP A 178 9.53 -9.08 -16.46
C ASP A 178 10.72 -9.26 -17.42
N GLU A 179 10.46 -9.36 -18.72
CA GLU A 179 11.45 -9.37 -19.80
C GLU A 179 12.19 -8.02 -19.96
N LEU A 180 11.55 -6.88 -19.60
CA LEU A 180 12.21 -5.57 -19.53
C LEU A 180 12.87 -5.32 -18.17
N LYS A 181 12.36 -5.96 -17.12
CA LYS A 181 12.92 -5.87 -15.77
C LYS A 181 13.96 -6.95 -15.59
N GLY A 182 15.14 -6.73 -16.18
CA GLY A 182 16.31 -7.57 -15.93
C GLY A 182 16.44 -7.89 -14.43
N THR A 183 16.21 -9.16 -14.09
CA THR A 183 16.53 -9.82 -12.82
C THR A 183 16.60 -8.92 -11.57
N ALA A 184 15.51 -8.23 -11.23
CA ALA A 184 15.44 -7.39 -10.03
C ALA A 184 14.17 -7.63 -9.22
N ASN A 185 13.70 -8.88 -9.14
CA ASN A 185 12.70 -9.28 -8.15
C ASN A 185 13.35 -9.51 -6.77
N GLY A 186 14.08 -8.49 -6.31
CA GLY A 186 14.38 -8.26 -4.90
C GLY A 186 13.20 -7.51 -4.30
N LYS A 187 12.41 -8.23 -3.51
CA LYS A 187 11.13 -7.84 -2.93
C LYS A 187 11.25 -6.64 -1.98
N ASP A 188 11.33 -5.41 -2.50
CA ASP A 188 11.21 -4.19 -1.68
C ASP A 188 9.75 -3.71 -1.65
N ILE A 189 8.95 -4.38 -0.82
CA ILE A 189 7.62 -3.89 -0.44
C ILE A 189 7.84 -2.83 0.64
N ARG A 190 8.23 -1.62 0.22
CA ARG A 190 8.18 -0.41 1.06
C ARG A 190 7.90 0.82 0.22
N THR A 191 6.65 1.07 -0.18
CA THR A 191 6.19 2.47 -0.21
C THR A 191 4.68 2.62 -0.22
N GLY A 192 4.16 3.12 0.89
CA GLY A 192 3.04 4.06 0.93
C GLY A 192 3.28 4.90 2.19
N GLY A 193 3.39 6.22 2.16
CA GLY A 193 3.48 7.19 1.09
C GLY A 193 4.07 8.47 1.67
N GLY A 194 4.44 9.41 0.81
CA GLY A 194 4.98 10.69 1.24
C GLY A 194 5.34 11.58 0.06
N THR A 195 4.33 12.26 -0.49
CA THR A 195 4.53 13.51 -1.22
C THR A 195 5.14 14.54 -0.27
N ALA A 196 6.43 14.81 -0.43
CA ALA A 196 7.08 16.07 -0.06
C ALA A 196 8.33 16.24 -0.92
N ALA A 197 8.62 17.49 -1.26
CA ALA A 197 9.55 17.95 -2.26
C ALA A 197 10.94 17.30 -2.25
N LYS A 198 11.50 17.12 -3.45
CA LYS A 198 12.95 16.91 -3.64
C LYS A 198 13.68 18.20 -3.20
N PRO A 199 14.73 18.12 -2.36
CA PRO A 199 15.91 18.94 -2.56
C PRO A 199 16.95 18.13 -3.33
N ALA A 200 17.54 18.79 -4.33
CA ALA A 200 18.61 18.26 -5.15
C ALA A 200 19.84 17.96 -4.28
N LEU A 201 20.08 16.68 -4.02
CA LEU A 201 21.27 16.17 -3.35
C LEU A 201 22.38 15.88 -4.38
N VAL A 202 22.72 16.87 -5.21
CA VAL A 202 23.86 16.78 -6.15
C VAL A 202 24.84 17.97 -5.98
N ASP A 203 24.52 19.01 -5.21
CA ASP A 203 25.37 20.21 -5.14
C ASP A 203 26.27 20.36 -3.90
N ILE A 204 26.19 19.48 -2.90
CA ILE A 204 27.05 19.61 -1.69
C ILE A 204 28.51 19.21 -1.99
N GLY A 205 28.74 18.27 -2.92
CA GLY A 205 30.09 17.83 -3.28
C GLY A 205 30.92 18.87 -4.04
N ARG A 206 30.29 19.84 -4.72
CA ARG A 206 31.00 20.88 -5.47
C ARG A 206 31.31 22.14 -4.64
N GLN A 207 30.52 22.45 -3.61
CA GLN A 207 30.77 23.62 -2.77
C GLN A 207 31.96 23.43 -1.81
N VAL A 208 32.18 22.22 -1.28
CA VAL A 208 33.31 21.97 -0.35
C VAL A 208 34.66 21.94 -1.08
N ALA A 209 34.70 21.54 -2.36
CA ALA A 209 35.93 21.56 -3.15
C ALA A 209 36.37 23.01 -3.53
N ALA A 210 35.42 23.91 -3.76
CA ALA A 210 35.73 25.32 -4.06
C ALA A 210 36.17 26.12 -2.82
N GLU A 211 35.67 25.77 -1.62
CA GLU A 211 36.02 26.48 -0.38
C GLU A 211 37.42 26.13 0.15
N LEU A 212 37.96 24.96 -0.25
CA LEU A 212 39.33 24.53 0.10
C LEU A 212 40.42 25.15 -0.80
N GLU A 213 40.10 25.52 -2.05
CA GLU A 213 41.05 26.24 -2.91
C GLU A 213 41.14 27.75 -2.58
N ALA A 214 40.07 28.36 -2.04
CA ALA A 214 40.07 29.78 -1.70
C ALA A 214 40.88 30.15 -0.44
N ARG A 215 41.25 29.18 0.40
CA ARG A 215 42.06 29.40 1.63
C ARG A 215 43.55 29.13 1.44
N GLY A 216 44.00 28.70 0.26
CA GLY A 216 45.39 28.31 -0.01
C GLY A 216 46.33 29.42 -0.51
N THR A 217 45.81 30.57 -0.95
CA THR A 217 46.62 31.63 -1.60
C THR A 217 46.75 32.89 -0.74
N GLY A 218 47.04 32.73 0.55
CA GLY A 218 47.40 33.79 1.47
C GLY A 218 48.92 34.03 1.47
N THR A 219 49.34 34.93 0.60
CA THR A 219 50.68 35.46 0.33
C THR A 219 51.54 35.67 1.59
N PHE A 220 52.58 34.83 1.75
CA PHE A 220 53.73 35.11 2.61
C PHE A 220 54.65 36.12 1.89
N GLY A 221 54.34 37.41 2.03
CA GLY A 221 55.19 38.52 1.59
C GLY A 221 56.11 38.97 2.71
N ARG A 222 57.42 38.73 2.53
CA ARG A 222 58.52 39.19 3.39
C ARG A 222 58.54 40.72 3.51
N HIS A 223 58.79 41.20 4.73
CA HIS A 223 59.56 42.43 4.97
C HIS A 223 60.94 42.04 5.48
#